data_AF-A0AAV2AZH6-F1
#
_entry.id   AF-A0AAV2AZH6-F1
#
_cell.length_a   1.000
_cell.length_b   1.000
_cell.length_c   1.000
_cell.angle_alpha   90.00
_cell.angle_beta   90.00
_cell.angle_gamma   90.00
#
_symmetry.space_group_name_H-M   'P 1'
#
loop_
_entity.id
_entity.type
_entity.pdbx_description
1 polymer ?
#
loop_
_entity_poly.entity_id
_entity_poly.type
_entity_poly.pdbx_seq_one_letter_code
_entity_poly.pdbx_strand_id
1 'polypeptide(L)'
;MPEATFHSYVRPTVVPELTDFCTALTGIIQEMIDQQPDFKVVFQNFLEWLEKEGVLKPGVKFAFVTCSDPDLEYFFPLQCQISGIEIPDFMKRWINVKRMMP
;
A
#
# COMPACT_ATOMS: atom_id res chain seq x y z
N MET A 1 -5.41 20.77 9.08
CA MET A 1 -5.24 20.31 7.70
C MET A 1 -6.48 19.49 7.38
N PRO A 2 -7.15 19.68 6.24
CA PRO A 2 -8.22 18.77 5.83
C PRO A 2 -7.63 17.36 5.70
N GLU A 3 -8.45 16.35 5.98
CA GLU A 3 -8.10 14.96 5.77
C GLU A 3 -7.91 14.71 4.27
N ALA A 4 -6.83 14.04 3.90
CA ALA A 4 -6.54 13.63 2.53
C ALA A 4 -6.41 12.10 2.49
N THR A 5 -7.04 11.46 1.51
CA THR A 5 -7.12 10.00 1.41
C THR A 5 -6.71 9.54 0.02
N PHE A 6 -5.81 8.56 -0.03
CA PHE A 6 -5.53 7.77 -1.23
C PHE A 6 -6.09 6.36 -1.05
N HIS A 7 -6.89 5.92 -2.01
CA HIS A 7 -7.44 4.57 -2.05
C HIS A 7 -7.48 4.06 -3.48
N SER A 8 -6.98 2.84 -3.70
CA SER A 8 -6.98 2.20 -5.01
C SER A 8 -6.96 0.68 -4.84
N TYR A 9 -7.74 -0.02 -5.65
CA TYR A 9 -7.62 -1.46 -5.83
C TYR A 9 -6.47 -1.77 -6.78
N VAL A 10 -5.87 -2.95 -6.60
CA VAL A 10 -4.75 -3.42 -7.41
C VAL A 10 -5.14 -4.74 -8.05
N ARG A 11 -4.89 -4.88 -9.36
CA ARG A 11 -5.03 -6.17 -10.03
C ARG A 11 -3.80 -7.04 -9.77
N PRO A 12 -3.94 -8.23 -9.16
CA PRO A 12 -2.83 -9.16 -8.98
C PRO A 12 -2.42 -9.77 -10.32
N THR A 13 -1.11 -9.96 -10.50
CA THR A 13 -0.53 -10.48 -11.76
C THR A 13 0.00 -11.91 -11.64
N VAL A 14 0.25 -12.40 -10.42
CA VAL A 14 0.77 -13.76 -10.18
C VAL A 14 -0.37 -14.77 -10.02
N VAL A 15 -1.38 -14.43 -9.22
CA VAL A 15 -2.63 -15.21 -9.07
C VAL A 15 -3.78 -14.24 -9.31
N PRO A 16 -4.27 -14.09 -10.56
CA PRO A 16 -5.28 -13.08 -10.91
C PRO A 16 -6.67 -13.34 -10.33
N GLU A 17 -7.03 -14.61 -10.16
CA GLU A 17 -8.34 -15.05 -9.68
C GLU A 17 -8.35 -15.12 -8.14
N LEU A 18 -9.27 -14.39 -7.52
CA LEU A 18 -9.48 -14.46 -6.08
C LEU A 18 -10.12 -15.78 -5.69
N THR A 19 -9.64 -16.37 -4.60
CA THR A 19 -10.32 -17.51 -3.99
C THR A 19 -11.54 -17.05 -3.20
N ASP A 20 -12.53 -17.93 -3.04
CA ASP A 20 -13.70 -17.68 -2.18
C ASP A 20 -13.31 -17.22 -0.76
N PHE A 21 -12.22 -17.78 -0.22
CA PHE A 21 -11.69 -17.37 1.08
C PHE A 21 -11.19 -15.92 1.08
N CYS A 22 -10.43 -15.51 0.05
CA CYS A 22 -9.95 -14.14 -0.08
C CYS A 22 -11.12 -13.14 -0.18
N THR A 23 -12.13 -13.46 -0.97
CA THR A 23 -13.34 -12.64 -1.10
C THR A 23 -14.12 -12.58 0.20
N ALA A 24 -14.32 -13.71 0.90
CA ALA A 24 -15.03 -13.73 2.18
C ALA A 24 -14.29 -12.95 3.27
N LEU A 25 -12.96 -13.00 3.30
CA LEU A 25 -12.14 -12.31 4.31
C LEU A 25 -12.05 -10.79 4.08
N THR A 26 -11.93 -10.36 2.83
CA THR A 26 -11.63 -8.95 2.49
C THR A 26 -12.85 -8.17 2.01
N GLY A 27 -13.90 -8.85 1.55
CA GLY A 27 -15.04 -8.26 0.86
C GLY A 27 -14.77 -7.82 -0.58
N ILE A 28 -13.56 -8.04 -1.10
CA ILE A 28 -13.19 -7.70 -2.49
C ILE A 28 -13.64 -8.83 -3.41
N ILE A 29 -14.43 -8.49 -4.43
CA ILE A 29 -14.87 -9.42 -5.49
C ILE A 29 -14.04 -9.23 -6.76
N GLN A 30 -14.05 -10.23 -7.65
CA GLN A 30 -13.21 -10.26 -8.85
C GLN A 30 -13.45 -9.04 -9.76
N GLU A 31 -14.71 -8.64 -9.91
CA GLU A 31 -15.12 -7.50 -10.74
C GLU A 31 -14.54 -6.17 -10.25
N MET A 32 -14.21 -6.07 -8.96
CA MET A 32 -13.59 -4.85 -8.39
C MET A 32 -12.14 -4.70 -8.81
N ILE A 33 -11.45 -5.79 -9.15
CA ILE A 33 -10.00 -5.82 -9.42
C ILE A 33 -9.64 -6.09 -10.89
N ASP A 34 -10.51 -6.73 -11.68
CA ASP A 34 -10.21 -7.14 -13.06
C ASP A 34 -9.75 -5.99 -13.98
N GLN A 35 -10.37 -4.83 -13.82
CA GLN A 35 -10.11 -3.64 -14.63
C GLN A 35 -9.21 -2.62 -13.92
N GLN A 36 -8.62 -2.99 -12.78
CA GLN A 36 -7.73 -2.12 -12.03
C GLN A 36 -6.30 -2.15 -12.58
N PRO A 37 -5.50 -1.11 -12.31
CA PRO A 37 -4.09 -1.13 -12.65
C PRO A 37 -3.35 -2.20 -11.84
N ASP A 38 -2.19 -2.63 -12.35
CA ASP A 38 -1.27 -3.43 -11.56
C ASP A 38 -0.61 -2.59 -10.45
N PHE A 39 0.11 -3.29 -9.56
CA PHE A 39 0.76 -2.65 -8.42
C PHE A 39 1.74 -1.56 -8.82
N LYS A 40 2.45 -1.71 -9.94
CA LYS A 40 3.47 -0.73 -10.37
C LYS A 40 2.84 0.60 -10.71
N VAL A 41 1.71 0.57 -11.43
CA VAL A 41 0.95 1.78 -11.76
C VAL A 41 0.33 2.40 -10.50
N VAL A 42 -0.31 1.59 -9.65
CA VAL A 42 -0.94 2.09 -8.42
C VAL A 42 0.10 2.71 -7.46
N PHE A 43 1.27 2.09 -7.33
CA PHE A 43 2.33 2.60 -6.47
C PHE A 43 2.90 3.92 -6.99
N GLN A 44 3.06 4.07 -8.31
CA GLN A 44 3.44 5.35 -8.91
C GLN A 44 2.41 6.45 -8.60
N ASN A 45 1.11 6.16 -8.76
CA ASN A 45 0.03 7.09 -8.43
C ASN A 45 0.03 7.47 -6.93
N PHE A 46 0.37 6.52 -6.05
CA PHE A 46 0.51 6.77 -4.62
C PHE A 46 1.67 7.71 -4.31
N LEU A 47 2.82 7.55 -4.96
CA LEU A 47 3.97 8.45 -4.81
C LEU A 47 3.63 9.88 -5.29
N GLU A 48 2.99 9.99 -6.45
CA GLU A 48 2.52 11.29 -6.98
C GLU A 48 1.53 11.98 -6.05
N TRP A 49 0.65 11.19 -5.42
CA TRP A 49 -0.25 11.71 -4.40
C TRP A 49 0.50 12.25 -3.18
N LEU A 50 1.51 11.52 -2.66
CA LEU A 50 2.34 12.01 -1.55
C LEU A 50 3.10 13.31 -1.91
N GLU A 51 3.58 13.43 -3.14
CA GLU A 51 4.22 14.67 -3.63
C GLU A 51 3.21 15.83 -3.68
N LYS A 52 2.00 15.58 -4.20
CA LYS A 52 0.93 16.57 -4.30
C LYS A 52 0.47 17.07 -2.92
N GLU A 53 0.34 16.16 -1.95
CA GLU A 53 0.04 16.50 -0.55
C GLU A 53 1.22 17.19 0.15
N GLY A 54 2.38 17.27 -0.50
CA GLY A 54 3.57 17.95 0.00
C GLY A 54 4.29 17.20 1.12
N VAL A 55 3.97 15.92 1.32
CA VAL A 55 4.56 15.07 2.37
C VAL A 55 6.04 14.79 2.07
N LEU A 56 6.41 14.71 0.79
CA LEU A 56 7.78 14.47 0.34
C LEU A 56 8.62 15.75 0.19
N LYS A 57 8.09 16.92 0.57
CA LYS A 57 8.85 18.19 0.46
C LYS A 57 10.02 18.22 1.45
N PRO A 58 11.16 18.83 1.08
CA PRO A 58 12.28 19.01 2.00
C PRO A 58 11.86 19.70 3.30
N GLY A 59 12.27 19.13 4.44
CA GLY A 59 11.98 19.66 5.77
C GLY A 59 10.66 19.19 6.38
N VAL A 60 9.78 18.52 5.61
CA VAL A 60 8.57 17.89 6.16
C VAL A 60 8.94 16.57 6.82
N LYS A 61 8.53 16.40 8.09
CA LYS A 61 8.67 15.14 8.82
C LYS A 61 7.34 14.41 8.81
N PHE A 62 7.36 13.15 8.43
CA PHE A 62 6.19 12.27 8.44
C PHE A 62 6.61 10.84 8.81
N ALA A 63 5.62 10.00 9.10
CA ALA A 63 5.81 8.58 9.35
C ALA A 63 4.59 7.80 8.85
N PHE A 64 4.83 6.59 8.34
CA PHE A 64 3.77 5.62 8.14
C PHE A 64 3.33 5.03 9.47
N VAL A 65 2.03 4.82 9.61
CA VAL A 65 1.42 4.15 10.77
C VAL A 65 0.64 2.94 10.26
N THR A 66 0.89 1.78 10.83
CA THR A 66 0.21 0.52 10.48
C THR A 66 -0.42 -0.09 11.72
N CYS A 67 -1.39 -0.99 11.52
CA CYS A 67 -1.96 -1.81 12.59
C CYS A 67 -1.27 -3.17 12.71
N SER A 68 -0.23 -3.44 11.92
CA SER A 68 0.57 -4.65 12.01
C SER A 68 1.96 -4.40 11.41
N ASP A 69 2.98 -5.13 11.87
CA ASP A 69 4.29 -5.08 11.21
C ASP A 69 4.29 -5.73 9.82
N PRO A 70 3.59 -6.87 9.59
CA PRO A 70 3.60 -7.54 8.29
C PRO A 70 3.26 -6.68 7.07
N ASP A 71 2.46 -5.62 7.23
CA ASP A 71 2.11 -4.69 6.13
C ASP A 71 3.37 -4.15 5.42
N LEU A 72 4.33 -3.63 6.19
CA LEU A 72 5.56 -3.00 5.68
C LEU A 72 6.82 -3.85 5.89
N GLU A 73 6.77 -4.83 6.79
CA GLU A 73 7.88 -5.77 7.03
C GLU A 73 7.91 -6.89 5.98
N TYR A 74 6.76 -7.34 5.48
CA TYR A 74 6.66 -8.54 4.61
C TYR A 74 5.91 -8.29 3.31
N PHE A 75 4.63 -7.87 3.38
CA PHE A 75 3.77 -7.81 2.20
C PHE A 75 4.25 -6.78 1.18
N PHE A 76 4.57 -5.56 1.63
CA PHE A 76 5.07 -4.51 0.75
C PHE A 76 6.43 -4.86 0.10
N PRO A 77 7.48 -5.30 0.86
CA PRO A 77 8.73 -5.75 0.23
C PRO A 77 8.58 -6.89 -0.77
N LEU A 78 7.75 -7.89 -0.44
CA LEU A 78 7.47 -9.01 -1.35
C LEU A 78 6.80 -8.52 -2.64
N GLN A 79 5.82 -7.63 -2.53
CA GLN A 79 5.14 -7.06 -3.69
C GLN A 79 6.08 -6.20 -4.54
N CYS A 80 6.95 -5.40 -3.91
CA CYS A 80 8.01 -4.66 -4.61
C CYS A 80 8.95 -5.59 -5.38
N GLN A 81 9.36 -6.72 -4.78
CA GLN A 81 10.18 -7.72 -5.45
C GLN A 81 9.46 -8.32 -6.67
N ILE A 82 8.19 -8.71 -6.52
CA ILE A 82 7.36 -9.25 -7.63
C ILE A 82 7.24 -8.23 -8.78
N SER A 83 7.10 -6.95 -8.44
CA SER A 83 6.90 -5.87 -9.42
C SER A 83 8.20 -5.25 -9.94
N GLY A 84 9.36 -5.67 -9.46
CA GLY A 84 10.66 -5.08 -9.82
C GLY A 84 10.80 -3.61 -9.43
N ILE A 85 10.27 -3.23 -8.26
CA ILE A 85 10.25 -1.87 -7.74
C ILE A 85 11.25 -1.75 -6.58
N GLU A 86 12.05 -0.69 -6.59
CA GLU A 86 12.90 -0.36 -5.44
C GLU A 86 12.06 0.23 -4.30
N ILE A 87 12.31 -0.23 -3.08
CA ILE A 87 11.61 0.23 -1.88
C ILE A 87 12.15 1.61 -1.49
N PRO A 88 11.31 2.66 -1.45
CA PRO A 88 11.74 3.99 -0.98
C PRO A 88 12.17 3.95 0.48
N ASP A 89 13.25 4.67 0.82
CA ASP A 89 13.81 4.66 2.17
C ASP A 89 12.81 5.07 3.25
N PHE A 90 11.90 5.98 2.93
CA PHE A 90 10.88 6.45 3.87
C PHE A 90 9.79 5.41 4.17
N MET A 91 9.69 4.32 3.38
CA MET A 91 8.78 3.19 3.65
C MET A 91 9.45 2.04 4.41
N LYS A 92 10.78 2.13 4.66
CA LYS A 92 11.53 1.13 5.44
C LYS A 92 11.38 1.30 6.95
N ARG A 93 10.62 2.31 7.40
CA ARG A 93 10.36 2.62 8.81
C ARG A 93 8.90 3.02 8.99
N TRP A 94 8.27 2.50 10.03
CA TRP A 94 6.87 2.76 10.36
C TRP A 94 6.64 2.69 11.86
N ILE A 95 5.46 3.13 12.28
CA ILE A 95 4.95 3.00 13.63
C ILE A 95 3.85 1.93 13.61
N ASN A 96 4.05 0.82 14.31
CA ASN A 96 2.98 -0.15 14.54
C ASN A 96 2.18 0.27 15.78
N VAL A 97 0.94 0.72 15.57
CA VAL A 97 0.09 1.23 16.66
C VAL A 97 -0.30 0.14 17.66
N LYS A 98 -0.36 -1.14 17.26
CA LYS A 98 -0.67 -2.23 18.19
C LYS A 98 0.41 -2.44 19.24
N ARG A 99 1.67 -2.13 18.93
CA ARG A 99 2.77 -2.18 19.91
C ARG A 99 2.67 -1.08 20.98
N MET A 100 1.80 -0.09 20.76
CA MET A 100 1.58 1.03 21.67
C MET A 100 0.28 0.88 22.49
N MET A 101 -0.52 -0.13 22.20
CA MET A 101 -1.72 -0.43 22.97
C MET A 101 -1.33 -1.27 24.21
N PRO A 102 -1.84 -0.92 25.40
CA PRO A 102 -1.56 -1.65 26.64
C PRO A 102 -2.14 -3.06 26.65
#